data_AF-A0A285R8P4-F1
#
_entry.id   AF-A0A285R8P4-F1
#
_cell.length_a   1.000
_cell.length_b   1.000
_cell.length_c   1.000
_cell.angle_alpha   90.00
_cell.angle_beta   90.00
_cell.angle_gamma   90.00
#
_symmetry.space_group_name_H-M   'P 1'
#
loop_
_entity.id
_entity.type
_entity.pdbx_description
1 polymer ?
#
loop_
_entity_poly.entity_id
_entity_poly.type
_entity_poly.pdbx_seq_one_letter_code
_entity_poly.pdbx_strand_id
1 'polypeptide(L)'
;MTTYLQPDRDCQLCPRLVDFRRANQAKFPDFYNGPVRPFGPIDARLLVVGLAPGLKGANATGRPFTGDYAGDLLYDTLRKFGFAKGTYAKRPDDGLELIDCRITNAVKCVPPENKPTGPEANTCRPFLISEFGAMKNLSAILCLGQVAHQAMLRTFGLKLSSLKFGHGASHQMENGITLFDSYHCSRYNTQTYRLTPEMFENVFADIRAHLDR
;
A
#
# COMPACT_ATOMS: atom_id res chain seq x y z
N MET A 1 19.51 -10.35 6.07
CA MET A 1 18.81 -11.17 5.05
C MET A 1 17.33 -10.89 5.17
N THR A 2 16.65 -10.53 4.08
CA THR A 2 15.19 -10.29 4.09
C THR A 2 14.50 -11.59 4.47
N THR A 3 13.76 -11.59 5.59
CA THR A 3 13.12 -12.79 6.18
C THR A 3 11.87 -13.26 5.43
N TYR A 4 11.58 -12.71 4.26
CA TYR A 4 10.39 -13.00 3.46
C TYR A 4 10.61 -12.75 1.97
N LEU A 5 9.77 -13.38 1.14
CA LEU A 5 9.84 -13.34 -0.32
C LEU A 5 9.56 -11.92 -0.83
N GLN A 6 10.44 -11.45 -1.70
CA GLN A 6 10.31 -10.19 -2.42
C GLN A 6 10.61 -10.41 -3.90
N PRO A 7 9.95 -9.68 -4.81
CA PRO A 7 10.31 -9.77 -6.21
C PRO A 7 11.72 -9.19 -6.42
N ASP A 8 12.51 -9.86 -7.24
CA ASP A 8 13.80 -9.32 -7.70
C ASP A 8 13.59 -8.02 -8.46
N ARG A 9 14.62 -7.16 -8.50
CA ARG A 9 14.52 -5.85 -9.15
C ARG A 9 14.13 -5.95 -10.63
N ASP A 10 14.52 -7.04 -11.27
CA ASP A 10 14.24 -7.41 -12.66
C ASP A 10 13.15 -8.48 -12.78
N CYS A 11 12.32 -8.72 -11.77
CA CYS A 11 11.24 -9.72 -11.78
C CYS A 11 10.46 -9.75 -13.11
N GLN A 12 10.37 -10.92 -13.76
CA GLN A 12 9.79 -11.09 -15.10
C GLN A 12 8.40 -11.75 -15.10
N LEU A 13 7.79 -11.98 -13.93
CA LEU A 13 6.63 -12.86 -13.79
C LEU A 13 5.33 -12.37 -14.47
N CYS A 14 5.24 -11.07 -14.79
CA CYS A 14 4.04 -10.46 -15.38
C CYS A 14 4.40 -9.77 -16.72
N PRO A 15 4.28 -10.45 -17.88
CA PRO A 15 4.75 -9.93 -19.17
C PRO A 15 4.26 -8.51 -19.49
N ARG A 16 2.96 -8.22 -19.35
CA ARG A 16 2.41 -6.88 -19.61
C ARG A 16 3.02 -5.79 -18.72
N LEU A 17 3.30 -6.10 -17.44
CA LEU A 17 3.93 -5.15 -16.50
C LEU A 17 5.43 -5.01 -16.78
N VAL A 18 6.09 -6.07 -17.23
CA VAL A 18 7.48 -6.05 -17.69
C VAL A 18 7.61 -5.13 -18.90
N ASP A 19 6.79 -5.34 -19.93
CA ASP A 19 6.82 -4.54 -21.15
C ASP A 19 6.55 -3.06 -20.85
N PHE A 20 5.57 -2.78 -19.98
CA PHE A 20 5.28 -1.42 -19.59
C PHE A 20 6.43 -0.78 -18.80
N ARG A 21 7.09 -1.51 -17.89
CA ARG A 21 8.29 -1.01 -17.21
C ARG A 21 9.45 -0.77 -18.17
N ARG A 22 9.70 -1.65 -19.15
CA ARG A 22 10.74 -1.46 -20.17
C ARG A 22 10.48 -0.22 -21.01
N ALA A 23 9.24 0.01 -21.43
CA ALA A 23 8.85 1.23 -22.12
C ALA A 23 9.08 2.48 -21.24
N ASN A 24 8.77 2.40 -19.94
CA ASN A 24 9.04 3.49 -18.99
C ASN A 24 10.53 3.69 -18.72
N GLN A 25 11.36 2.65 -18.73
CA GLN A 25 12.82 2.77 -18.62
C GLN A 25 13.41 3.54 -19.79
N ALA A 26 12.96 3.25 -21.02
CA ALA A 26 13.39 3.99 -22.20
C ALA A 26 12.94 5.46 -22.16
N LYS A 27 11.72 5.73 -21.66
CA LYS A 27 11.15 7.08 -21.61
C LYS A 27 11.63 7.92 -20.42
N PHE A 28 11.90 7.28 -19.29
CA PHE A 28 12.25 7.88 -18.01
C PHE A 28 13.41 7.07 -17.39
N PRO A 29 14.63 7.20 -17.92
CA PRO A 29 15.77 6.38 -17.49
C PRO A 29 16.13 6.58 -16.02
N ASP A 30 15.88 7.77 -15.46
CA ASP A 30 16.17 8.10 -14.06
C ASP A 30 15.12 7.58 -13.07
N PHE A 31 14.00 7.03 -13.55
CA PHE A 31 12.97 6.47 -12.68
C PHE A 31 13.39 5.11 -12.14
N TYR A 32 12.88 4.76 -10.95
CA TYR A 32 13.13 3.47 -10.32
C TYR A 32 12.79 2.27 -11.23
N ASN A 33 11.64 2.30 -11.90
CA ASN A 33 11.19 1.34 -12.91
C ASN A 33 11.32 -0.15 -12.54
N GLY A 34 11.17 -0.47 -11.27
CA GLY A 34 11.21 -1.84 -10.73
C GLY A 34 9.95 -2.18 -9.93
N PRO A 35 9.86 -3.40 -9.39
CA PRO A 35 8.85 -3.72 -8.40
C PRO A 35 9.14 -2.91 -7.13
N VAL A 36 8.20 -2.06 -6.72
CA VAL A 36 8.34 -1.20 -5.56
C VAL A 36 8.31 -2.05 -4.30
N ARG A 37 9.38 -1.94 -3.52
CA ARG A 37 9.50 -2.62 -2.23
C ARG A 37 8.60 -1.95 -1.19
N PRO A 38 8.10 -2.71 -0.21
CA PRO A 38 7.38 -2.10 0.90
C PRO A 38 8.30 -1.27 1.79
N PHE A 39 7.72 -0.27 2.45
CA PHE A 39 8.42 0.72 3.26
C PHE A 39 7.98 0.65 4.72
N GLY A 40 8.90 0.93 5.65
CA GLY A 40 8.70 0.80 7.09
C GLY A 40 9.27 -0.48 7.68
N PRO A 41 9.19 -0.66 9.00
CA PRO A 41 9.73 -1.82 9.70
C PRO A 41 8.86 -3.07 9.54
N ILE A 42 9.44 -4.26 9.75
CA ILE A 42 8.74 -5.55 9.57
C ILE A 42 7.97 -6.00 10.82
N ASP A 43 8.33 -5.46 11.98
CA ASP A 43 7.71 -5.70 13.29
C ASP A 43 6.59 -4.68 13.60
N ALA A 44 6.17 -3.89 12.62
CA ALA A 44 5.05 -2.96 12.71
C ALA A 44 3.72 -3.66 13.00
N ARG A 45 2.86 -3.01 13.81
CA ARG A 45 1.51 -3.48 14.11
C ARG A 45 0.47 -3.04 13.08
N LEU A 46 0.72 -1.98 12.31
CA LEU A 46 -0.11 -1.52 11.19
C LEU A 46 0.51 -1.87 9.83
N LEU A 47 -0.29 -2.43 8.92
CA LEU A 47 0.03 -2.54 7.50
C LEU A 47 -0.96 -1.72 6.65
N VAL A 48 -0.47 -0.74 5.90
CA VAL A 48 -1.23 -0.01 4.88
C VAL A 48 -1.04 -0.67 3.52
N VAL A 49 -2.14 -1.00 2.85
CA VAL A 49 -2.14 -1.72 1.56
C VAL A 49 -2.80 -0.86 0.49
N GLY A 50 -2.01 -0.48 -0.51
CA GLY A 50 -2.49 0.09 -1.76
C GLY A 50 -2.68 -0.94 -2.86
N LEU A 51 -3.14 -0.48 -4.04
CA LEU A 51 -3.34 -1.34 -5.19
C LEU A 51 -2.01 -1.64 -5.91
N ALA A 52 -1.37 -0.61 -6.45
CA ALA A 52 -0.16 -0.70 -7.26
C ALA A 52 0.57 0.65 -7.32
N PRO A 53 1.87 0.68 -7.68
CA PRO A 53 2.60 1.91 -7.94
C PRO A 53 1.96 2.79 -9.00
N GLY A 54 1.92 4.11 -8.75
CA GLY A 54 1.64 5.10 -9.78
C GLY A 54 2.89 5.44 -10.62
N LEU A 55 2.69 5.77 -11.90
CA LEU A 55 3.78 6.02 -12.85
C LEU A 55 4.77 7.11 -12.42
N LYS A 56 4.27 8.27 -11.99
CA LYS A 56 5.08 9.40 -11.50
C LYS A 56 5.31 9.38 -9.99
N GLY A 57 4.65 8.45 -9.29
CA GLY A 57 4.81 8.25 -7.86
C GLY A 57 5.86 7.17 -7.62
N ALA A 58 5.44 6.07 -7.01
CA ALA A 58 6.33 5.00 -6.58
C ALA A 58 7.13 4.32 -7.73
N ASN A 59 6.67 4.37 -8.99
CA ASN A 59 7.49 3.88 -10.10
C ASN A 59 8.68 4.80 -10.42
N ALA A 60 8.53 6.10 -10.16
CA ALA A 60 9.62 7.06 -10.28
C ALA A 60 10.56 6.96 -9.08
N THR A 61 9.99 6.91 -7.87
CA THR A 61 10.74 7.09 -6.62
C THR A 61 11.21 5.80 -5.97
N GLY A 62 10.59 4.65 -6.28
CA GLY A 62 10.90 3.36 -5.66
C GLY A 62 10.36 3.19 -4.23
N ARG A 63 9.63 4.18 -3.70
CA ARG A 63 8.99 4.12 -2.37
C ARG A 63 7.47 4.22 -2.52
N PRO A 64 6.67 3.36 -1.86
CA PRO A 64 5.21 3.42 -1.91
C PRO A 64 4.68 4.83 -1.65
N PHE A 65 3.64 5.24 -2.37
CA PHE A 65 2.97 6.53 -2.20
C PHE A 65 3.90 7.76 -2.22
N THR A 66 5.09 7.67 -2.83
CA THR A 66 6.06 8.77 -2.83
C THR A 66 6.17 9.42 -4.21
N GLY A 67 6.09 10.75 -4.28
CA GLY A 67 6.21 11.52 -5.53
C GLY A 67 4.86 11.83 -6.20
N ASP A 68 3.76 11.29 -5.69
CA ASP A 68 2.40 11.63 -6.13
C ASP A 68 1.58 12.31 -5.02
N TYR A 69 0.39 12.78 -5.39
CA TYR A 69 -0.52 13.49 -4.50
C TYR A 69 -1.06 12.61 -3.36
N ALA A 70 -1.14 11.29 -3.56
CA ALA A 70 -1.67 10.40 -2.53
C ALA A 70 -0.75 10.33 -1.32
N GLY A 71 0.56 10.48 -1.55
CA GLY A 71 1.57 10.58 -0.51
C GLY A 71 1.40 11.75 0.45
N ASP A 72 0.95 12.91 -0.04
CA ASP A 72 0.82 14.11 0.80
C ASP A 72 -0.12 13.86 1.96
N LEU A 73 -1.36 13.50 1.64
CA LEU A 73 -2.36 13.19 2.65
C LEU A 73 -1.95 11.98 3.50
N LEU A 74 -1.44 10.90 2.88
CA LEU A 74 -1.09 9.69 3.63
C LEU A 74 0.02 9.93 4.65
N TYR A 75 1.15 10.52 4.24
CA TYR A 75 2.29 10.69 5.12
C TYR A 75 2.08 11.77 6.17
N ASP A 76 1.35 12.85 5.85
CA ASP A 76 0.96 13.83 6.87
C ASP A 76 0.04 13.23 7.93
N THR A 77 -0.96 12.43 7.52
CA THR A 77 -1.84 11.73 8.46
C THR A 77 -1.06 10.70 9.29
N LEU A 78 -0.18 9.90 8.69
CA LEU A 78 0.67 8.95 9.43
C LEU A 78 1.48 9.66 10.52
N ARG A 79 2.09 10.81 10.19
CA ARG A 79 2.83 11.61 11.17
C ARG A 79 1.94 12.13 12.30
N LYS A 80 0.75 12.65 11.96
CA LYS A 80 -0.23 13.16 12.93
C LYS A 80 -0.64 12.10 13.97
N PHE A 81 -0.75 10.83 13.55
CA PHE A 81 -1.15 9.72 14.41
C PHE A 81 0.02 8.88 14.93
N GLY A 82 1.24 9.41 14.88
CA GLY A 82 2.43 8.76 15.47
C GLY A 82 2.93 7.52 14.71
N PHE A 83 2.47 7.30 13.48
CA PHE A 83 2.93 6.21 12.60
C PHE A 83 4.12 6.60 11.72
N ALA A 84 4.55 7.86 11.77
CA ALA A 84 5.73 8.35 11.07
C ALA A 84 6.37 9.52 11.83
N LYS A 85 7.66 9.73 11.58
CA LYS A 85 8.40 10.92 12.04
C LYS A 85 9.26 11.48 10.90
N GLY A 86 9.80 12.67 11.12
CA GLY A 86 10.63 13.37 10.14
C GLY A 86 9.82 14.12 9.09
N THR A 87 10.45 14.38 7.95
CA THR A 87 9.90 15.26 6.91
C THR A 87 9.73 14.50 5.60
N TYR A 88 8.49 14.39 5.14
CA TYR A 88 8.19 13.91 3.79
C TYR A 88 8.46 15.02 2.76
N ALA A 89 9.41 14.80 1.88
CA ALA A 89 9.83 15.75 0.84
C ALA A 89 9.60 15.20 -0.59
N LYS A 90 8.74 14.18 -0.72
CA LYS A 90 8.39 13.53 -2.00
C LYS A 90 9.57 12.86 -2.72
N ARG A 91 10.63 12.52 -1.98
CA ARG A 91 11.82 11.85 -2.51
C ARG A 91 12.18 10.64 -1.65
N PRO A 92 12.73 9.56 -2.22
CA PRO A 92 13.01 8.34 -1.45
C PRO A 92 14.10 8.50 -0.39
N ASP A 93 14.99 9.47 -0.56
CA ASP A 93 16.12 9.81 0.31
C ASP A 93 15.81 10.97 1.28
N ASP A 94 14.53 11.29 1.49
CA ASP A 94 14.13 12.26 2.50
C ASP A 94 14.25 11.71 3.94
N GLY A 95 13.99 12.56 4.93
CA GLY A 95 14.12 12.21 6.34
C GLY A 95 12.88 11.52 6.93
N LEU A 96 11.95 11.03 6.11
CA LEU A 96 10.75 10.36 6.60
C LEU A 96 11.07 8.93 7.06
N GLU A 97 10.64 8.59 8.28
CA GLU A 97 10.71 7.24 8.82
C GLU A 97 9.33 6.80 9.30
N LEU A 98 8.94 5.56 9.00
CA LEU A 98 7.72 4.98 9.56
C LEU A 98 7.99 4.35 10.92
N ILE A 99 7.05 4.55 11.84
CA ILE A 99 7.06 4.03 13.20
C ILE A 99 5.82 3.15 13.33
N ASP A 100 5.98 1.88 13.71
CA ASP A 100 4.86 0.96 13.95
C ASP A 100 3.86 0.84 12.78
N CYS A 101 4.30 1.21 11.58
CA CYS A 101 3.54 1.19 10.35
C CYS A 101 4.41 0.71 9.20
N ARG A 102 3.84 -0.16 8.38
CA ARG A 102 4.42 -0.62 7.13
C ARG A 102 3.48 -0.28 5.99
N ILE A 103 4.01 0.10 4.83
CA ILE A 103 3.22 0.40 3.63
C ILE A 103 3.65 -0.51 2.49
N THR A 104 2.67 -1.12 1.82
CA THR A 104 2.88 -2.01 0.67
C THR A 104 1.80 -1.82 -0.40
N ASN A 105 1.95 -2.51 -1.53
CA ASN A 105 0.93 -2.63 -2.56
C ASN A 105 0.62 -4.10 -2.86
N ALA A 106 -0.62 -4.37 -3.28
CA ALA A 106 -1.03 -5.71 -3.71
C ALA A 106 -0.28 -6.17 -4.97
N VAL A 107 -0.10 -5.27 -5.94
CA VAL A 107 0.72 -5.48 -7.14
C VAL A 107 1.98 -4.63 -7.00
N LYS A 108 3.16 -5.23 -7.18
CA LYS A 108 4.43 -4.55 -6.88
C LYS A 108 4.94 -3.68 -8.04
N CYS A 109 4.49 -3.90 -9.27
CA CYS A 109 4.93 -3.14 -10.45
C CYS A 109 3.85 -2.16 -10.92
N VAL A 110 4.27 -1.06 -11.57
CA VAL A 110 3.33 -0.11 -12.18
C VAL A 110 2.53 -0.79 -13.31
N PRO A 111 1.19 -0.74 -13.27
CA PRO A 111 0.36 -1.17 -14.38
C PRO A 111 -0.01 -0.01 -15.31
N PRO A 112 -0.17 -0.27 -16.62
CA PRO A 112 -0.82 0.67 -17.52
C PRO A 112 -2.15 1.17 -16.94
N GLU A 113 -2.40 2.48 -17.09
CA GLU A 113 -3.59 3.18 -16.56
C GLU A 113 -3.81 3.04 -15.04
N ASN A 114 -2.81 2.59 -14.27
CA ASN A 114 -2.95 2.22 -12.86
C ASN A 114 -3.98 1.09 -12.63
N LYS A 115 -4.20 0.23 -13.63
CA LYS A 115 -5.15 -0.90 -13.58
C LYS A 115 -4.41 -2.23 -13.75
N PRO A 116 -4.03 -2.91 -12.65
CA PRO A 116 -3.54 -4.27 -12.75
C PRO A 116 -4.69 -5.23 -13.10
N THR A 117 -4.35 -6.34 -13.76
CA THR A 117 -5.31 -7.40 -14.08
C THR A 117 -5.42 -8.40 -12.92
N GLY A 118 -6.49 -9.20 -12.92
CA GLY A 118 -6.65 -10.30 -11.97
C GLY A 118 -5.46 -11.28 -11.96
N PRO A 119 -4.99 -11.76 -13.14
CA PRO A 119 -3.76 -12.56 -13.23
C PRO A 119 -2.52 -11.88 -12.64
N GLU A 120 -2.30 -10.60 -12.90
CA GLU A 120 -1.15 -9.86 -12.34
C GLU A 120 -1.20 -9.77 -10.82
N ALA A 121 -2.38 -9.51 -10.26
CA ALA A 121 -2.59 -9.51 -8.82
C ALA A 121 -2.37 -10.90 -8.22
N ASN A 122 -2.85 -11.96 -8.89
CA ASN A 122 -2.62 -13.34 -8.47
C ASN A 122 -1.12 -13.70 -8.48
N THR A 123 -0.39 -13.30 -9.52
CA THR A 123 1.05 -13.53 -9.63
C THR A 123 1.85 -12.76 -8.58
N CYS A 124 1.43 -11.55 -8.20
CA CYS A 124 2.07 -10.80 -7.12
C CYS A 124 1.70 -11.27 -5.71
N ARG A 125 0.56 -11.97 -5.54
CA ARG A 125 0.03 -12.36 -4.23
C ARG A 125 1.01 -13.15 -3.35
N PRO A 126 1.82 -14.10 -3.85
CA PRO A 126 2.80 -14.81 -3.01
C PRO A 126 3.77 -13.86 -2.28
N PHE A 127 4.18 -12.75 -2.89
CA PHE A 127 5.02 -11.75 -2.23
C PHE A 127 4.28 -11.06 -1.09
N LEU A 128 3.00 -10.74 -1.28
CA LEU A 128 2.16 -10.13 -0.26
C LEU A 128 1.88 -11.11 0.90
N ILE A 129 1.59 -12.39 0.61
CA ILE A 129 1.41 -13.44 1.61
C ILE A 129 2.68 -13.60 2.45
N SER A 130 3.85 -13.63 1.81
CA SER A 130 5.12 -13.81 2.51
C SER A 130 5.47 -12.62 3.39
N GLU A 131 5.23 -11.38 2.90
CA GLU A 131 5.37 -10.16 3.68
C GLU A 131 4.47 -10.17 4.92
N PHE A 132 3.18 -10.40 4.71
CA PHE A 132 2.18 -10.52 5.77
C PHE A 132 2.59 -11.56 6.81
N GLY A 133 2.97 -12.77 6.39
CA GLY A 133 3.35 -13.86 7.29
C GLY A 133 4.63 -13.58 8.10
N ALA A 134 5.46 -12.64 7.66
CA ALA A 134 6.65 -12.20 8.38
C ALA A 134 6.37 -11.08 9.40
N MET A 135 5.25 -10.38 9.32
CA MET A 135 4.86 -9.34 10.28
C MET A 135 4.26 -9.95 11.55
N LYS A 136 5.11 -10.35 12.49
CA LYS A 136 4.69 -11.12 13.68
C LYS A 136 3.82 -10.33 14.68
N ASN A 137 3.89 -9.01 14.66
CA ASN A 137 3.11 -8.14 15.55
C ASN A 137 1.89 -7.51 14.86
N LEU A 138 1.59 -7.91 13.62
CA LEU A 138 0.52 -7.29 12.84
C LEU A 138 -0.83 -7.46 13.55
N SER A 139 -1.50 -6.34 13.80
CA SER A 139 -2.80 -6.27 14.49
C SER A 139 -3.86 -5.51 13.68
N ALA A 140 -3.42 -4.58 12.81
CA ALA A 140 -4.31 -3.79 11.96
C ALA A 140 -3.83 -3.76 10.50
N ILE A 141 -4.77 -3.88 9.56
CA ILE A 141 -4.52 -3.68 8.13
C ILE A 141 -5.44 -2.56 7.63
N LEU A 142 -4.88 -1.53 7.01
CA LEU A 142 -5.65 -0.49 6.31
C LEU A 142 -5.64 -0.76 4.80
N CYS A 143 -6.81 -1.03 4.22
CA CYS A 143 -7.01 -1.17 2.79
C CYS A 143 -7.40 0.17 2.15
N LEU A 144 -6.54 0.68 1.27
CA LEU A 144 -6.79 1.92 0.54
C LEU A 144 -7.55 1.64 -0.77
N GLY A 145 -8.86 1.60 -0.67
CA GLY A 145 -9.80 1.39 -1.75
C GLY A 145 -10.26 -0.07 -1.90
N GLN A 146 -11.39 -0.25 -2.60
CA GLN A 146 -12.05 -1.54 -2.77
C GLN A 146 -11.13 -2.62 -3.37
N VAL A 147 -10.26 -2.26 -4.30
CA VAL A 147 -9.38 -3.25 -4.95
C VAL A 147 -8.31 -3.77 -3.99
N ALA A 148 -7.74 -2.90 -3.14
CA ALA A 148 -6.82 -3.32 -2.08
C ALA A 148 -7.52 -4.22 -1.06
N HIS A 149 -8.75 -3.85 -0.66
CA HIS A 149 -9.60 -4.66 0.21
C HIS A 149 -9.83 -6.07 -0.36
N GLN A 150 -10.27 -6.15 -1.62
CA GLN A 150 -10.49 -7.44 -2.29
C GLN A 150 -9.20 -8.26 -2.44
N ALA A 151 -8.06 -7.60 -2.66
CA ALA A 151 -6.76 -8.28 -2.70
C ALA A 151 -6.40 -8.89 -1.34
N MET A 152 -6.68 -8.18 -0.23
CA MET A 152 -6.49 -8.72 1.11
C MET A 152 -7.44 -9.88 1.41
N LEU A 153 -8.73 -9.78 1.08
CA LEU A 153 -9.66 -10.91 1.24
C LEU A 153 -9.16 -12.17 0.52
N ARG A 154 -8.70 -12.04 -0.73
CA ARG A 154 -8.11 -13.15 -1.49
C ARG A 154 -6.83 -13.69 -0.85
N THR A 155 -6.01 -12.82 -0.26
CA THR A 155 -4.78 -13.18 0.47
C THR A 155 -5.10 -14.02 1.71
N PHE A 156 -6.21 -13.73 2.37
CA PHE A 156 -6.73 -14.50 3.50
C PHE A 156 -7.59 -15.72 3.09
N GLY A 157 -7.77 -15.99 1.79
CA GLY A 157 -8.63 -17.08 1.32
C GLY A 157 -10.13 -16.84 1.55
N LEU A 158 -10.53 -15.60 1.84
CA LEU A 158 -11.92 -15.22 2.11
C LEU A 158 -12.70 -14.95 0.82
N LYS A 159 -14.03 -15.18 0.89
CA LYS A 159 -14.94 -14.82 -0.20
C LYS A 159 -15.08 -13.30 -0.27
N LEU A 160 -15.12 -12.73 -1.48
CA LEU A 160 -15.28 -11.27 -1.63
C LEU A 160 -16.60 -10.73 -1.06
N SER A 161 -17.58 -11.59 -0.84
CA SER A 161 -18.87 -11.25 -0.23
C SER A 161 -18.87 -11.30 1.30
N SER A 162 -17.82 -11.83 1.93
CA SER A 162 -17.81 -12.04 3.39
C SER A 162 -17.68 -10.73 4.15
N LEU A 163 -16.83 -9.83 3.67
CA LEU A 163 -16.58 -8.51 4.25
C LEU A 163 -16.83 -7.47 3.15
N LYS A 164 -17.81 -6.60 3.34
CA LYS A 164 -18.15 -5.57 2.34
C LYS A 164 -17.26 -4.36 2.56
N PHE A 165 -16.58 -3.93 1.50
CA PHE A 165 -15.83 -2.67 1.52
C PHE A 165 -16.75 -1.46 1.79
N GLY A 166 -16.32 -0.58 2.68
CA GLY A 166 -16.91 0.73 2.90
C GLY A 166 -15.93 1.66 3.60
N HIS A 167 -15.86 2.93 3.22
CA HIS A 167 -14.97 3.86 3.93
C HIS A 167 -15.37 3.97 5.41
N GLY A 168 -14.38 3.85 6.31
CA GLY A 168 -14.61 3.82 7.75
C GLY A 168 -15.06 2.45 8.28
N ALA A 169 -15.23 1.45 7.42
CA ALA A 169 -15.57 0.11 7.89
C ALA A 169 -14.37 -0.54 8.59
N SER A 170 -14.65 -1.29 9.65
CA SER A 170 -13.70 -2.17 10.32
C SER A 170 -14.28 -3.58 10.40
N HIS A 171 -13.44 -4.58 10.17
CA HIS A 171 -13.82 -5.99 10.13
C HIS A 171 -12.87 -6.79 11.01
N GLN A 172 -13.38 -7.34 12.11
CA GLN A 172 -12.60 -8.25 12.93
C GLN A 172 -12.50 -9.60 12.23
N MET A 173 -11.27 -10.10 12.08
CA MET A 173 -10.99 -11.38 11.46
C MET A 173 -10.75 -12.46 12.53
N GLU A 174 -10.99 -13.73 12.17
CA GLU A 174 -10.82 -14.87 13.08
C GLU A 174 -9.38 -15.03 13.61
N ASN A 175 -8.39 -14.51 12.88
CA ASN A 175 -6.99 -14.53 13.27
C ASN A 175 -6.58 -13.38 14.21
N GLY A 176 -7.54 -12.61 14.72
CA GLY A 176 -7.33 -11.50 15.65
C GLY A 176 -6.90 -10.17 15.00
N ILE A 177 -6.69 -10.15 13.68
CA ILE A 177 -6.37 -8.90 12.95
C ILE A 177 -7.67 -8.15 12.63
N THR A 178 -7.64 -6.82 12.76
CA THR A 178 -8.73 -5.98 12.26
C THR A 178 -8.37 -5.38 10.91
N LEU A 179 -9.25 -5.59 9.91
CA LEU A 179 -9.15 -4.96 8.60
C LEU A 179 -9.97 -3.68 8.58
N PHE A 180 -9.32 -2.55 8.33
CA PHE A 180 -9.91 -1.23 8.17
C PHE A 180 -9.97 -0.86 6.69
N ASP A 181 -11.03 -0.16 6.32
CA ASP A 181 -11.26 0.29 4.95
C ASP A 181 -11.28 1.80 4.87
N SER A 182 -10.63 2.33 3.83
CA SER A 182 -10.79 3.73 3.45
C SER A 182 -10.90 3.85 1.94
N TYR A 183 -11.58 4.89 1.46
CA TYR A 183 -11.38 5.30 0.07
C TYR A 183 -9.91 5.63 -0.15
N HIS A 184 -9.41 5.35 -1.35
CA HIS A 184 -8.02 5.68 -1.68
C HIS A 184 -7.81 7.19 -1.57
N CYS A 185 -6.69 7.63 -0.97
CA CYS A 185 -6.29 9.04 -0.87
C CYS A 185 -5.83 9.65 -2.22
N SER A 186 -6.40 9.22 -3.34
CA SER A 186 -6.02 9.71 -4.66
C SER A 186 -6.48 11.16 -4.82
N ARG A 187 -5.77 11.91 -5.68
CA ARG A 187 -6.15 13.28 -6.06
C ARG A 187 -7.61 13.36 -6.51
N TYR A 188 -8.09 12.37 -7.25
CA TYR A 188 -9.48 12.34 -7.71
C TYR A 188 -10.47 12.31 -6.53
N ASN A 189 -10.26 11.41 -5.56
CA ASN A 189 -11.16 11.30 -4.41
C ASN A 189 -11.12 12.53 -3.51
N THR A 190 -9.94 13.14 -3.34
CA THR A 190 -9.81 14.34 -2.50
C THR A 190 -10.37 15.59 -3.19
N GLN A 191 -10.12 15.78 -4.48
CA GLN A 191 -10.65 16.93 -5.23
C GLN A 191 -12.16 16.89 -5.43
N THR A 192 -12.75 15.69 -5.49
CA THR A 192 -14.21 15.50 -5.63
C THR A 192 -14.92 15.43 -4.28
N TYR A 193 -14.21 15.62 -3.17
CA TYR A 193 -14.72 15.47 -1.80
C TYR A 193 -15.34 14.11 -1.47
N ARG A 194 -15.09 13.09 -2.30
CA ARG A 194 -15.40 11.70 -1.97
C ARG A 194 -14.63 11.22 -0.74
N LEU A 195 -13.45 11.80 -0.52
CA LEU A 195 -12.66 11.64 0.69
C LEU A 195 -12.12 13.00 1.12
N THR A 196 -12.49 13.48 2.31
CA THR A 196 -11.87 14.66 2.91
C THR A 196 -10.68 14.25 3.79
N PRO A 197 -9.76 15.19 4.10
CA PRO A 197 -8.70 14.93 5.07
C PRO A 197 -9.25 14.47 6.43
N GLU A 198 -10.31 15.10 6.94
CA GLU A 198 -10.96 14.73 8.21
C GLU A 198 -11.49 13.28 8.18
N MET A 199 -12.20 12.90 7.12
CA MET A 199 -12.67 11.53 6.92
C MET A 199 -11.51 10.53 6.94
N PHE A 200 -10.40 10.88 6.29
CA PHE A 200 -9.22 10.03 6.26
C PHE A 200 -8.55 9.93 7.63
N GLU A 201 -8.41 11.04 8.34
CA GLU A 201 -7.86 11.11 9.69
C GLU A 201 -8.70 10.32 10.69
N ASN A 202 -10.03 10.32 10.59
CA ASN A 202 -10.90 9.52 11.45
C ASN A 202 -10.60 8.02 11.36
N VAL A 203 -10.30 7.50 10.17
CA VAL A 203 -9.87 6.10 10.00
C VAL A 203 -8.57 5.83 10.76
N PHE A 204 -7.61 6.76 10.77
CA PHE A 204 -6.37 6.61 11.53
C PHE A 204 -6.56 6.76 13.03
N ALA A 205 -7.52 7.58 13.47
CA ALA A 205 -7.92 7.67 14.87
C ALA A 205 -8.47 6.32 15.36
N ASP A 206 -9.34 5.68 14.58
CA ASP A 206 -9.89 4.36 14.89
C ASP A 206 -8.82 3.27 14.94
N ILE A 207 -7.88 3.28 13.99
CA ILE A 207 -6.73 2.37 13.98
C ILE A 207 -5.87 2.57 15.23
N ARG A 208 -5.57 3.83 15.59
CA ARG A 208 -4.78 4.13 16.79
C ARG A 208 -5.49 3.61 18.05
N ALA A 209 -6.78 3.92 18.18
CA ALA A 209 -7.60 3.44 19.29
C ALA A 209 -7.72 1.90 19.35
N HIS A 210 -7.57 1.19 18.24
CA HIS A 210 -7.50 -0.28 18.21
C HIS A 210 -6.13 -0.79 18.67
N LEU A 211 -5.03 -0.15 18.26
CA LEU A 211 -3.67 -0.59 18.59
C LEU A 211 -3.21 -0.25 20.02
N ASP A 212 -3.87 0.71 20.66
CA ASP A 212 -3.55 1.15 22.02
C ASP A 212 -4.34 0.40 23.11
N ARG A 213 -5.20 -0.56 22.73
CA ARG A 213 -5.88 -1.49 23.63
C ARG A 213 -4.98 -2.66 24.01
#